data_AF-A0A838MZ65-F1
#
_entry.id   AF-A0A838MZ65-F1
#
_cell.length_a   1.000
_cell.length_b   1.000
_cell.length_c   1.000
_cell.angle_alpha   90.00
_cell.angle_beta   90.00
_cell.angle_gamma   90.00
#
_symmetry.space_group_name_H-M   'P 1'
#
loop_
_entity.id
_entity.type
_entity.pdbx_description
1 polymer ?
#
loop_
_entity_poly.entity_id
_entity_poly.type
_entity_poly.pdbx_seq_one_letter_code
_entity_poly.pdbx_strand_id
1 'polypeptide(L)'
;MFWILQAHGEAEGAAGAGEHAAEAGAHAAEGGHHTPPIVELVNHYIGEPLHEFQLHYTKPLWDKFFANFGTNAETVFGPYTPENAVPWYTVMFIIACLISLLVIFLFRRKLSEDEPSGGQQTLEVAVLAVRGMLSDIVGPHGLKYFPVVGTFAVLI
;
A
#
# COMPACT_ATOMS: atom_id res chain seq x y z
N MET A 1 -23.06 -9.52 -31.36
CA MET A 1 -23.51 -8.32 -30.61
C MET A 1 -23.32 -8.50 -29.10
N PHE A 2 -23.57 -9.68 -28.53
CA PHE A 2 -23.32 -10.00 -27.11
C PHE A 2 -21.86 -9.79 -26.64
N TRP A 3 -20.88 -10.12 -27.49
CA TRP A 3 -19.45 -9.97 -27.19
C TRP A 3 -18.93 -8.52 -27.08
N ILE A 4 -19.59 -7.55 -27.72
CA ILE A 4 -19.15 -6.14 -27.70
C ILE A 4 -19.60 -5.46 -26.39
N LEU A 5 -20.74 -5.85 -25.83
CA LEU A 5 -21.25 -5.34 -24.55
C LEU A 5 -20.42 -5.84 -23.36
N GLN A 6 -19.93 -7.09 -23.41
CA GLN A 6 -19.09 -7.66 -22.36
C GLN A 6 -17.70 -6.99 -22.32
N ALA A 7 -17.09 -6.76 -23.49
CA ALA A 7 -15.81 -6.05 -23.60
C ALA A 7 -15.91 -4.57 -23.13
N HIS A 8 -17.07 -3.93 -23.31
CA HIS A 8 -17.31 -2.58 -22.81
C HIS A 8 -17.42 -2.54 -21.27
N GLY A 9 -18.13 -3.50 -20.67
CA GLY A 9 -18.26 -3.59 -19.21
C GLY A 9 -16.94 -3.93 -18.49
N GLU A 10 -16.10 -4.77 -19.10
CA GLU A 10 -14.77 -5.11 -18.57
C GLU A 10 -13.79 -3.91 -18.69
N ALA A 11 -13.89 -3.12 -19.76
CA ALA A 11 -13.11 -1.89 -19.94
C ALA A 11 -13.53 -0.77 -18.97
N GLU A 12 -14.83 -0.61 -18.71
CA GLU A 12 -15.35 0.38 -17.74
C GLU A 12 -14.97 0.03 -16.29
N GLY A 13 -15.01 -1.25 -15.91
CA GLY A 13 -14.57 -1.71 -14.59
C GLY A 13 -13.07 -1.53 -14.35
N ALA A 14 -12.23 -1.78 -15.38
CA ALA A 14 -10.79 -1.54 -15.32
C ALA A 14 -10.44 -0.04 -15.33
N ALA A 15 -11.20 0.78 -16.07
CA ALA A 15 -11.04 2.23 -16.10
C ALA A 15 -11.40 2.87 -14.74
N GLY A 16 -12.52 2.48 -14.13
CA GLY A 16 -12.92 2.98 -12.81
C GLY A 16 -11.95 2.62 -11.69
N ALA A 17 -11.35 1.42 -11.73
CA ALA A 17 -10.31 1.02 -10.79
C ALA A 17 -9.02 1.86 -10.95
N GLY A 18 -8.65 2.21 -12.19
CA GLY A 18 -7.52 3.09 -12.47
C GLY A 18 -7.78 4.54 -12.05
N GLU A 19 -9.03 5.02 -12.19
CA GLU A 19 -9.44 6.37 -11.84
C GLU A 19 -9.48 6.58 -10.32
N HIS A 20 -10.01 5.61 -9.56
CA HIS A 20 -9.97 5.66 -8.09
C HIS A 20 -8.56 5.51 -7.51
N ALA A 21 -7.68 4.72 -8.14
CA ALA A 21 -6.28 4.63 -7.76
C ALA A 21 -5.51 5.93 -8.04
N ALA A 22 -5.82 6.61 -9.14
CA ALA A 22 -5.26 7.91 -9.47
C ALA A 22 -5.78 9.02 -8.54
N GLU A 23 -7.07 8.98 -8.17
CA GLU A 23 -7.72 9.92 -7.27
C GLU A 23 -7.23 9.75 -5.82
N ALA A 24 -7.06 8.52 -5.34
CA ALA A 24 -6.42 8.23 -4.05
C ALA A 24 -4.95 8.70 -4.01
N GLY A 25 -4.22 8.55 -5.12
CA GLY A 25 -2.87 9.09 -5.28
C GLY A 25 -2.84 10.63 -5.31
N ALA A 26 -3.86 11.28 -5.88
CA ALA A 26 -3.98 12.73 -5.93
C ALA A 26 -4.34 13.32 -4.56
N HIS A 27 -5.22 12.69 -3.79
CA HIS A 27 -5.56 13.12 -2.43
C HIS A 27 -4.38 12.98 -1.44
N ALA A 28 -3.45 12.06 -1.68
CA ALA A 28 -2.21 11.97 -0.91
C ALA A 28 -1.22 13.11 -1.21
N ALA A 29 -1.36 13.79 -2.37
CA ALA A 29 -0.48 14.87 -2.81
C ALA A 29 -0.96 16.27 -2.42
N GLU A 30 -2.24 16.47 -2.10
CA GLU A 30 -2.84 17.79 -1.84
C GLU A 30 -2.96 18.19 -0.35
N GLY A 31 -2.38 17.42 0.58
CA GLY A 31 -2.36 17.74 2.01
C GLY A 31 -1.24 18.72 2.38
N GLY A 32 -1.52 20.02 2.37
CA GLY A 32 -0.57 21.06 2.79
C GLY A 32 0.01 20.84 4.19
N HIS A 33 1.35 20.71 4.24
CA HIS A 33 2.30 20.92 5.35
C HIS A 33 1.76 21.04 6.79
N HIS A 34 1.06 20.04 7.31
CA HIS A 34 1.15 19.71 8.73
C HIS A 34 1.81 18.34 8.85
N THR A 35 2.93 18.25 9.54
CA THR A 35 3.46 16.96 9.97
C THR A 35 2.50 16.39 11.01
N PRO A 36 1.92 15.19 10.81
CA PRO A 36 1.04 14.61 11.81
C PRO A 36 1.82 14.44 13.13
N PRO A 37 1.21 14.70 14.31
CA PRO A 37 1.94 14.63 15.59
C PRO A 37 2.62 13.29 15.85
N ILE A 38 2.06 12.19 15.32
CA ILE A 38 2.66 10.87 15.44
C ILE A 38 3.94 10.73 14.60
N VAL A 39 4.05 11.43 13.47
CA VAL A 39 5.26 11.45 12.64
C VAL A 39 6.37 12.23 13.33
N GLU A 40 6.02 13.36 13.95
CA GLU A 40 6.94 14.15 14.78
C GLU A 40 7.45 13.33 15.97
N LEU A 41 6.54 12.61 16.65
CA LEU A 41 6.90 11.73 17.76
C LEU A 41 7.88 10.64 17.33
N VAL A 42 7.60 9.96 16.20
CA VAL A 42 8.48 8.91 15.67
C VAL A 42 9.85 9.48 15.32
N ASN A 43 9.92 10.60 14.58
CA ASN A 43 11.19 11.22 14.25
C ASN A 43 11.93 11.77 15.48
N HIS A 44 11.22 12.22 16.52
CA HIS A 44 11.85 12.62 17.77
C HIS A 44 12.56 11.45 18.49
N TYR A 45 11.99 10.24 18.45
CA TYR A 45 12.59 9.08 19.15
C TYR A 45 13.62 8.31 18.32
N ILE A 46 13.40 8.18 17.01
CA ILE A 46 14.25 7.35 16.15
C ILE A 46 14.86 8.10 14.97
N GLY A 47 14.55 9.38 14.80
CA GLY A 47 15.00 10.16 13.65
C GLY A 47 16.50 10.41 13.65
N GLU A 48 17.09 10.81 14.78
CA GLU A 48 18.54 11.03 14.90
C GLU A 48 19.38 9.77 14.61
N PRO A 49 19.15 8.61 15.26
CA PRO A 49 19.93 7.40 14.95
C PRO A 49 19.70 6.91 13.52
N LEU A 50 18.50 7.08 12.98
CA LEU A 50 18.20 6.72 11.59
C LEU A 50 18.87 7.68 10.60
N HIS A 51 18.91 8.97 10.90
CA HIS A 51 19.55 9.99 10.09
C HIS A 51 21.06 9.75 9.99
N GLU A 52 21.73 9.48 11.12
CA GLU A 52 23.15 9.11 11.12
C GLU A 52 23.42 7.85 10.30
N PHE A 53 22.56 6.83 10.44
CA PHE A 53 22.63 5.62 9.64
C PHE A 53 22.48 5.94 8.13
N GLN A 54 21.51 6.79 7.78
CA GLN A 54 21.29 7.20 6.40
C GLN A 54 22.50 7.95 5.84
N LEU A 55 23.09 8.88 6.58
CA LEU A 55 24.29 9.62 6.15
C LEU A 55 25.50 8.70 5.96
N HIS A 56 25.66 7.70 6.82
CA HIS A 56 26.84 6.84 6.81
C HIS A 56 26.76 5.71 5.78
N TYR A 57 25.58 5.11 5.59
CA TYR A 57 25.41 3.93 4.74
C TYR A 57 24.63 4.21 3.46
N THR A 58 23.49 4.88 3.58
CA THR A 58 22.51 5.00 2.50
C THR A 58 22.87 6.11 1.51
N LYS A 59 23.18 7.31 2.00
CA LYS A 59 23.50 8.48 1.20
C LYS A 59 24.73 8.28 0.30
N PRO A 60 25.87 7.73 0.76
CA PRO A 60 27.03 7.55 -0.11
C PRO A 60 26.79 6.51 -1.22
N LEU A 61 25.94 5.52 -0.97
CA LEU A 61 25.56 4.51 -1.96
C LEU A 61 24.67 5.13 -3.04
N TRP A 62 23.68 5.93 -2.64
CA TRP A 62 22.83 6.67 -3.57
C TRP A 62 23.57 7.76 -4.33
N ASP A 63 24.45 8.52 -3.68
CA ASP A 63 25.28 9.54 -4.33
C ASP A 63 26.14 8.92 -5.43
N LYS A 64 26.74 7.74 -5.19
CA LYS A 64 27.49 7.00 -6.22
C LYS A 64 26.60 6.51 -7.36
N PHE A 65 25.41 6.01 -7.05
CA PHE A 65 24.45 5.56 -8.06
C PHE A 65 23.97 6.73 -8.94
N PHE A 66 23.61 7.85 -8.32
CA PHE A 66 23.08 9.04 -8.99
C PHE A 66 24.15 9.90 -9.68
N ALA A 67 25.42 9.79 -9.28
CA ALA A 67 26.53 10.40 -9.98
C ALA A 67 26.60 9.97 -11.47
N ASN A 68 26.18 8.73 -11.77
CA ASN A 68 26.08 8.24 -13.16
C ASN A 68 25.08 9.03 -14.01
N PHE A 69 24.14 9.72 -13.36
CA PHE A 69 23.11 10.56 -13.99
C PHE A 69 23.38 12.06 -13.81
N GLY A 70 24.55 12.44 -13.28
CA GLY A 70 24.91 13.84 -13.02
C GLY A 70 24.12 14.49 -11.88
N THR A 71 23.53 13.71 -10.98
CA THR A 71 22.78 14.19 -9.81
C THR A 71 23.28 13.54 -8.52
N ASN A 72 22.64 13.84 -7.38
CA ASN A 72 22.97 13.29 -6.07
C ASN A 72 21.70 12.90 -5.29
N ALA A 73 21.88 12.21 -4.16
CA ALA A 73 20.76 11.72 -3.37
C ALA A 73 19.90 12.87 -2.79
N GLU A 74 20.52 13.96 -2.35
CA GLU A 74 19.80 15.12 -1.79
C GLU A 74 18.92 15.83 -2.81
N THR A 75 19.33 15.87 -4.08
CA THR A 75 18.54 16.50 -5.15
C THR A 75 17.31 15.66 -5.49
N VAL A 76 17.41 14.34 -5.39
CA VAL A 76 16.32 13.41 -5.73
C VAL A 76 15.35 13.21 -4.56
N PHE A 77 15.87 13.08 -3.34
CA PHE A 77 15.07 12.74 -2.16
C PHE A 77 14.78 13.93 -1.25
N GLY A 78 15.47 15.06 -1.44
CA GLY A 78 15.42 16.22 -0.57
C GLY A 78 16.51 16.22 0.51
N PRO A 79 16.53 17.25 1.38
CA PRO A 79 17.50 17.36 2.46
C PRO A 79 17.39 16.18 3.43
N TYR A 80 18.52 15.63 3.88
CA TYR A 80 18.51 14.63 4.95
C TYR A 80 18.56 15.37 6.29
N THR A 81 17.50 15.29 7.08
CA THR A 81 17.46 15.86 8.44
C THR A 81 16.88 14.87 9.44
N PRO A 82 17.14 15.01 10.75
CA PRO A 82 16.54 14.14 11.76
C PRO A 82 15.01 14.18 11.76
N GLU A 83 14.40 15.33 11.44
CA GLU A 83 12.95 15.54 11.46
C GLU A 83 12.23 14.85 10.29
N ASN A 84 12.95 14.56 9.21
CA ASN A 84 12.40 13.91 8.02
C ASN A 84 13.00 12.52 7.74
N ALA A 85 13.83 12.01 8.65
CA ALA A 85 14.51 10.73 8.52
C ALA A 85 13.52 9.57 8.28
N VAL A 86 12.35 9.61 8.93
CA VAL A 86 11.20 8.75 8.62
C VAL A 86 10.13 9.56 7.90
N PRO A 87 9.91 9.31 6.60
CA PRO A 87 8.88 10.01 5.84
C PRO A 87 7.47 9.75 6.40
N TRP A 88 6.60 10.76 6.31
CA TRP A 88 5.23 10.69 6.83
C TRP A 88 4.43 9.51 6.25
N TYR A 89 4.55 9.27 4.94
CA TYR A 89 3.87 8.17 4.25
C TYR A 89 4.32 6.80 4.78
N THR A 90 5.58 6.65 5.19
CA THR A 90 6.09 5.42 5.80
C THR A 90 5.42 5.18 7.15
N VAL A 91 5.31 6.20 8.00
CA VAL A 91 4.63 6.08 9.30
C VAL A 91 3.17 5.72 9.11
N MET A 92 2.47 6.41 8.20
CA MET A 92 1.05 6.14 7.92
C MET A 92 0.84 4.73 7.37
N PHE A 93 1.72 4.26 6.49
CA PHE A 93 1.66 2.91 5.95
C PHE A 93 1.85 1.84 7.04
N ILE A 94 2.82 2.02 7.96
CA ILE A 94 2.99 1.09 9.09
C ILE A 94 1.75 1.09 9.99
N ILE A 95 1.14 2.26 10.24
CA ILE A 95 -0.11 2.35 10.98
C ILE A 95 -1.23 1.59 10.26
N ALA A 96 -1.39 1.76 8.95
CA ALA A 96 -2.36 1.02 8.15
C ALA A 96 -2.13 -0.50 8.26
N CYS A 97 -0.89 -0.97 8.17
CA CYS A 97 -0.53 -2.38 8.39
C CYS A 97 -0.97 -2.88 9.78
N LEU A 98 -0.69 -2.11 10.85
CA LEU A 98 -1.06 -2.49 12.21
C LEU A 98 -2.59 -2.53 12.40
N ILE A 99 -3.31 -1.57 11.83
CA ILE A 99 -4.78 -1.53 11.86
C ILE A 99 -5.34 -2.74 11.11
N SER A 100 -4.84 -3.05 9.92
CA SER A 100 -5.27 -4.22 9.15
C SER A 100 -5.06 -5.52 9.92
N LEU A 101 -3.89 -5.69 10.56
CA LEU A 101 -3.64 -6.85 11.44
C LEU A 101 -4.62 -6.90 12.61
N LEU A 102 -4.92 -5.75 13.23
CA LEU A 102 -5.88 -5.67 14.33
C LEU A 102 -7.30 -6.03 13.88
N VAL A 103 -7.77 -5.49 12.75
CA VAL A 103 -9.09 -5.79 12.19
C VAL A 103 -9.21 -7.27 11.85
N ILE A 104 -8.22 -7.84 11.16
CA ILE A 104 -8.17 -9.27 10.84
C ILE A 104 -8.18 -10.11 12.12
N PHE A 105 -7.40 -9.70 13.13
CA PHE A 105 -7.36 -10.39 14.42
C PHE A 105 -8.71 -10.38 15.14
N LEU A 106 -9.43 -9.25 15.10
CA LEU A 106 -10.77 -9.12 15.67
C LEU A 106 -11.80 -9.96 14.91
N PHE A 107 -11.78 -9.91 13.57
CA PHE A 107 -12.71 -10.66 12.72
C PHE A 107 -12.51 -12.17 12.80
N ARG A 108 -11.26 -12.63 12.90
CA ARG A 108 -10.96 -14.07 13.07
C ARG A 108 -11.66 -14.69 14.29
N ARG A 109 -11.97 -13.90 15.33
CA ARG A 109 -12.65 -14.39 16.54
C ARG A 109 -14.16 -14.56 16.38
N LYS A 110 -14.75 -14.01 15.31
CA LYS A 110 -16.20 -13.98 15.06
C LYS A 110 -16.63 -14.87 13.89
N LEU A 111 -15.70 -15.63 13.31
CA LEU A 111 -16.01 -16.57 12.23
C LEU A 111 -16.71 -17.80 12.81
N SER A 112 -17.89 -18.09 12.27
CA SER A 112 -18.69 -19.27 12.60
C SER A 112 -18.97 -20.04 11.31
N GLU A 113 -18.78 -21.36 11.33
CA GLU A 113 -19.08 -22.23 10.18
C GLU A 113 -20.57 -22.59 10.12
N ASP A 114 -21.20 -22.80 11.28
CA ASP A 114 -22.60 -23.26 11.37
C ASP A 114 -23.62 -22.13 11.17
N GLU A 115 -23.31 -20.92 11.62
CA GLU A 115 -24.19 -19.74 11.52
C GLU A 115 -23.39 -18.51 11.07
N PRO A 116 -23.12 -18.35 9.76
CA PRO A 116 -22.32 -17.25 9.26
C PRO A 116 -23.04 -15.91 9.42
N SER A 117 -22.37 -14.93 10.00
CA SER A 117 -22.91 -13.57 10.09
C SER A 117 -22.92 -12.88 8.72
N GLY A 118 -23.80 -11.89 8.51
CA GLY A 118 -23.88 -11.18 7.23
C GLY A 118 -22.55 -10.55 6.79
N GLY A 119 -21.74 -10.04 7.74
CA GLY A 119 -20.40 -9.53 7.44
C GLY A 119 -19.43 -10.62 6.97
N GLN A 120 -19.54 -11.83 7.50
CA GLN A 120 -18.75 -12.98 7.07
C GLN A 120 -19.14 -13.42 5.64
N GLN A 121 -20.43 -13.46 5.32
CA GLN A 121 -20.89 -13.79 3.97
C GLN A 121 -20.31 -12.83 2.91
N THR A 122 -20.30 -11.52 3.20
CA THR A 122 -19.69 -10.53 2.31
C THR A 122 -18.18 -10.79 2.12
N LEU A 123 -17.46 -11.13 3.19
CA LEU A 123 -16.03 -11.46 3.11
C LEU A 123 -15.77 -12.74 2.33
N GLU A 124 -16.59 -13.77 2.49
CA GLU A 124 -16.48 -15.02 1.73
C GLU A 124 -16.71 -14.78 0.25
N VAL A 125 -17.72 -13.99 -0.12
CA VAL A 125 -17.97 -13.57 -1.51
C VAL A 125 -16.79 -12.78 -2.06
N ALA A 126 -16.23 -11.85 -1.29
CA ALA A 126 -15.06 -11.08 -1.72
C ALA A 126 -13.82 -11.97 -1.94
N VAL A 127 -13.56 -12.91 -1.04
CA VAL A 127 -12.47 -13.89 -1.17
C VAL A 127 -12.68 -14.78 -2.40
N LEU A 128 -13.91 -15.24 -2.64
CA LEU A 128 -14.25 -16.03 -3.84
C LEU A 128 -14.07 -15.22 -5.12
N ALA A 129 -14.45 -13.94 -5.13
CA ALA A 129 -14.24 -13.05 -6.27
C ALA A 129 -12.76 -12.90 -6.62
N VAL A 130 -11.89 -12.66 -5.63
CA VAL A 130 -10.43 -12.55 -5.86
C VAL A 130 -9.84 -13.89 -6.34
N ARG A 131 -10.27 -15.02 -5.76
CA ARG A 131 -9.80 -16.35 -6.18
C ARG A 131 -10.25 -16.73 -7.59
N GLY A 132 -11.48 -16.37 -7.95
CA GLY A 132 -12.03 -16.54 -9.30
C GLY A 132 -11.23 -15.71 -10.30
N MET A 133 -11.12 -14.40 -10.05
CA MET A 133 -10.31 -13.48 -10.85
C MET A 133 -8.87 -13.98 -11.06
N LEU A 134 -8.20 -14.47 -10.00
CA LEU A 134 -6.85 -15.02 -10.12
C LEU A 134 -6.78 -16.27 -11.00
N SER A 135 -7.78 -17.14 -10.89
CA SER A 135 -7.85 -18.36 -11.70
C SER A 135 -8.15 -18.04 -13.16
N ASP A 136 -8.97 -17.03 -13.42
CA ASP A 136 -9.36 -16.61 -14.77
C ASP A 136 -8.24 -15.84 -15.49
N ILE A 137 -7.54 -14.93 -14.79
CA ILE A 137 -6.48 -14.10 -15.38
C ILE A 137 -5.14 -14.84 -15.47
N VAL A 138 -4.75 -15.57 -14.41
CA VAL A 138 -3.42 -16.19 -14.31
C VAL A 138 -3.45 -17.69 -14.67
N GLY A 139 -4.62 -18.33 -14.62
CA GLY A 139 -4.78 -19.75 -14.91
C GLY A 139 -4.53 -20.67 -13.68
N PRO A 140 -4.27 -21.97 -13.91
CA PRO A 140 -4.26 -23.00 -12.84
C PRO A 140 -3.27 -22.76 -11.69
N HIS A 141 -2.24 -21.95 -11.91
CA HIS A 141 -1.24 -21.60 -10.90
C HIS A 141 -1.50 -20.23 -10.25
N GLY A 142 -2.63 -19.56 -10.52
CA GLY A 142 -2.94 -18.22 -10.01
C GLY A 142 -3.10 -18.14 -8.49
N LEU A 143 -3.66 -19.18 -7.87
CA LEU A 143 -3.93 -19.16 -6.42
C LEU A 143 -2.68 -19.10 -5.55
N LYS A 144 -1.49 -19.43 -6.07
CA LYS A 144 -0.24 -19.24 -5.32
C LYS A 144 0.07 -17.76 -5.05
N TYR A 145 -0.50 -16.86 -5.84
CA TYR A 145 -0.37 -15.41 -5.68
C TYR A 145 -1.50 -14.80 -4.85
N PHE A 146 -2.49 -15.60 -4.42
CA PHE A 146 -3.61 -15.13 -3.61
C PHE A 146 -3.16 -14.37 -2.35
N PRO A 147 -2.16 -14.82 -1.56
CA PRO A 147 -1.72 -14.06 -0.39
C PRO A 147 -1.20 -12.66 -0.76
N VAL A 148 -0.45 -12.54 -1.85
CA VAL A 148 0.13 -11.27 -2.29
C VAL A 148 -0.95 -10.31 -2.80
N VAL A 149 -1.84 -10.79 -3.67
CA VAL A 149 -2.94 -9.97 -4.20
C VAL A 149 -3.94 -9.60 -3.10
N GLY A 150 -4.21 -10.52 -2.17
CA GLY A 150 -5.04 -10.26 -1.00
C GLY A 150 -4.46 -9.16 -0.11
N THR A 151 -3.14 -9.13 0.11
CA THR A 151 -2.51 -8.03 0.86
C THR A 151 -2.62 -6.70 0.14
N PHE A 152 -2.50 -6.67 -1.19
CA PHE A 152 -2.72 -5.44 -1.96
C PHE A 152 -4.16 -4.96 -1.86
N ALA A 153 -5.15 -5.85 -1.99
CA ALA A 153 -6.56 -5.50 -1.86
C ALA A 153 -6.94 -4.96 -0.46
N VAL A 154 -6.12 -5.22 0.56
CA VAL A 154 -6.35 -4.77 1.95
C VAL A 154 -5.58 -3.49 2.29
N LEU A 155 -4.42 -3.26 1.66
CA LEU A 155 -3.51 -2.16 2.00
C LEU A 155 -3.51 -0.99 1.01
N ILE A 156 -4.11 -1.19 -0.17
CA ILE A 156 -4.35 -0.15 -1.19
C ILE A 156 -5.78 0.36 -1.02
#